data_AF-B8IPN6-F1
#
_entry.id   AF-B8IPN6-F1
#
_cell.length_a   1.000
_cell.length_b   1.000
_cell.length_c   1.000
_cell.angle_alpha   90.00
_cell.angle_beta   90.00
_cell.angle_gamma   90.00
#
_symmetry.space_group_name_H-M   'P 1'
#
loop_
_entity.id
_entity.type
_entity.pdbx_description
1 polymer ?
#
loop_
_entity_poly.entity_id
_entity_poly.type
_entity_poly.pdbx_seq_one_letter_code
_entity_poly.pdbx_strand_id
1 'polypeptide(L)'
;MLEFSVTQALCQDAPDEHFAAASLIGSDAPPMGSVEAAPACAALTVIRSADPSHVGKRFFLDQGGKLDKRAVAHVTAGVAQTRAVPDAEALAALLTEVTESTDLAFCSGTFHGAGDEPFRQVTERRLADLLGSAGAPPGGVQTIGGERVAARVKRGIDPSPWLLLDADDPAGMRAEWVGMPIAGRLELLEAIIPGVSSVERVEYRSSTARVSKIGEPPGERTHAWIRVSHPEKIERLRAAVRIAAVNADLAFASPRYSRTEPGKVTGSDWRTLIDLAVWDHGRLVFVARPDVQDAPGREVHDAGVRIVNAGGRPARPLVGGAARHAGVRHVQGAHRPGDQLQRRRRDDHRPRRVLAPSGHGDRAPGRREDA
;
A
#
# COMPACT_ATOMS: atom_id res chain seq x y z
N MET A 1 37.41 12.09 43.41
CA MET A 1 36.99 11.31 42.21
C MET A 1 36.30 12.28 41.28
N LEU A 2 37.10 13.19 40.72
CA LEU A 2 37.62 13.22 39.35
C LEU A 2 36.64 13.90 38.39
N GLU A 3 36.59 15.24 38.53
CA GLU A 3 36.42 16.20 37.44
C GLU A 3 37.70 16.21 36.58
N PHE A 4 37.63 16.66 35.32
CA PHE A 4 38.67 17.53 34.75
C PHE A 4 38.16 18.38 33.58
N SER A 5 38.73 19.57 33.52
CA SER A 5 38.49 20.71 32.64
C SER A 5 39.79 21.06 31.88
N VAL A 6 39.69 22.01 30.92
CA VAL A 6 40.75 22.83 30.29
C VAL A 6 41.69 22.08 29.28
N THR A 7 42.28 22.59 28.19
CA THR A 7 42.59 23.95 27.68
C THR A 7 42.95 23.93 26.17
N GLN A 8 42.89 25.12 25.57
CA GLN A 8 43.33 25.59 24.24
C GLN A 8 44.85 25.92 24.18
N ALA A 9 45.50 25.78 23.01
CA ALA A 9 46.72 26.49 22.56
C ALA A 9 46.86 26.27 21.03
N LEU A 10 46.80 27.25 20.11
CA LEU A 10 47.69 28.38 19.78
C LEU A 10 49.10 28.00 19.30
N CYS A 11 49.31 28.10 17.97
CA CYS A 11 50.47 28.63 17.22
C CYS A 11 49.91 28.91 15.80
N GLN A 12 49.66 30.14 15.34
CA GLN A 12 50.61 31.19 14.90
C GLN A 12 51.65 30.68 13.91
N ASP A 13 51.39 30.93 12.61
CA ASP A 13 52.29 31.65 11.71
C ASP A 13 51.49 32.22 10.54
N ALA A 14 51.58 33.55 10.37
CA ALA A 14 51.17 34.34 9.21
C ALA A 14 52.41 34.50 8.28
N PRO A 15 52.36 35.06 7.04
CA PRO A 15 51.66 36.30 6.70
C PRO A 15 50.99 36.37 5.31
N ASP A 16 50.11 37.37 5.21
CA ASP A 16 49.89 38.35 4.13
C ASP A 16 50.11 37.92 2.65
N GLU A 17 49.09 38.09 1.81
CA GLU A 17 48.90 39.33 1.03
C GLU A 17 47.69 39.21 0.08
N HIS A 18 47.04 40.36 -0.12
CA HIS A 18 45.98 40.62 -1.10
C HIS A 18 46.30 40.12 -2.51
N PHE A 19 45.31 39.65 -3.28
CA PHE A 19 45.13 40.12 -4.65
C PHE A 19 43.71 39.86 -5.18
N ALA A 20 43.16 40.90 -5.81
CA ALA A 20 41.88 40.91 -6.49
C ALA A 20 41.97 40.26 -7.89
N ALA A 21 40.81 39.78 -8.34
CA ALA A 21 40.31 39.64 -9.72
C ALA A 21 41.32 39.54 -10.89
N ALA A 22 41.26 38.43 -11.64
CA ALA A 22 41.26 38.47 -13.10
C ALA A 22 40.68 37.17 -13.71
N SER A 23 39.71 37.37 -14.58
CA SER A 23 39.22 36.45 -15.61
C SER A 23 40.35 36.07 -16.58
N LEU A 24 40.46 34.79 -16.97
CA LEU A 24 41.03 34.35 -18.24
C LEU A 24 40.52 32.93 -18.59
N ILE A 25 39.47 32.90 -19.42
CA ILE A 25 39.29 32.14 -20.65
C ILE A 25 39.97 30.76 -20.77
N GLY A 26 39.13 29.73 -20.98
CA GLY A 26 39.31 28.79 -22.09
C GLY A 26 39.85 27.39 -21.77
N SER A 27 38.95 26.43 -21.55
CA SER A 27 39.16 25.08 -22.10
C SER A 27 37.82 24.44 -22.45
N ASP A 28 37.59 24.30 -23.75
CA ASP A 28 36.52 23.52 -24.37
C ASP A 28 36.63 22.04 -23.98
N ALA A 29 35.99 21.67 -22.87
CA ALA A 29 35.57 20.30 -22.64
C ALA A 29 34.05 20.25 -22.92
N PRO A 30 33.59 19.51 -23.94
CA PRO A 30 32.16 19.31 -24.11
C PRO A 30 31.62 18.66 -22.83
N PRO A 31 30.50 19.15 -22.27
CA PRO A 31 29.87 18.45 -21.15
C PRO A 31 29.60 17.03 -21.63
N MET A 32 30.14 16.04 -20.92
CA MET A 32 29.68 14.66 -21.06
C MET A 32 28.20 14.67 -20.74
N GLY A 33 27.39 14.81 -21.78
CA GLY A 33 25.96 14.65 -21.70
C GLY A 33 25.74 13.28 -21.11
N SER A 34 25.25 13.25 -19.87
CA SER A 34 24.52 12.09 -19.40
C SER A 34 23.47 11.84 -20.46
N VAL A 35 23.65 10.77 -21.23
CA VAL A 35 22.63 10.25 -22.12
C VAL A 35 21.49 9.89 -21.16
N GLU A 36 20.54 10.80 -21.02
CA GLU A 36 19.29 10.57 -20.33
C GLU A 36 18.64 9.45 -21.13
N ALA A 37 18.86 8.21 -20.67
CA ALA A 37 18.35 7.03 -21.34
C ALA A 37 16.86 7.28 -21.57
N ALA A 38 16.44 7.18 -22.84
CA ALA A 38 15.05 7.33 -23.20
C ALA A 38 14.22 6.50 -22.20
N PRO A 39 13.23 7.10 -21.52
CA PRO A 39 12.53 6.41 -20.45
C PRO A 39 12.01 5.09 -21.01
N ALA A 40 12.44 3.98 -20.42
CA ALA A 40 11.95 2.66 -20.79
C ALA A 40 10.43 2.74 -20.86
N CYS A 41 9.85 2.21 -21.94
CA CYS A 41 8.41 2.25 -22.17
C CYS A 41 7.69 1.82 -20.89
N ALA A 42 6.81 2.68 -20.36
CA ALA A 42 6.11 2.41 -19.11
C ALA A 42 5.37 1.08 -19.23
N ALA A 43 5.55 0.18 -18.27
CA ALA A 43 5.03 -1.18 -18.36
C ALA A 43 4.69 -1.75 -16.98
N LEU A 44 3.82 -2.76 -16.96
CA LEU A 44 3.44 -3.53 -15.79
C LEU A 44 3.47 -5.02 -16.15
N THR A 45 3.84 -5.88 -15.20
CA THR A 45 3.70 -7.32 -15.40
C THR A 45 2.32 -7.78 -14.94
N VAL A 46 1.60 -8.49 -15.81
CA VAL A 46 0.35 -9.18 -15.47
C VAL A 46 0.67 -10.65 -15.31
N ILE A 47 0.12 -11.28 -14.26
CA ILE A 47 0.31 -12.69 -13.94
C ILE A 47 -1.06 -13.37 -14.00
N ARG A 48 -1.18 -14.32 -14.92
CA ARG A 48 -2.27 -15.30 -14.92
C ARG A 48 -1.94 -16.42 -13.95
N SER A 49 -2.68 -16.49 -12.87
CA SER A 49 -2.50 -17.48 -11.82
C SER A 49 -2.98 -18.86 -12.27
N ALA A 50 -2.12 -19.86 -12.12
CA ALA A 50 -2.51 -21.26 -12.23
C ALA A 50 -2.76 -21.87 -10.84
N ASP A 51 -2.03 -21.40 -9.82
CA ASP A 51 -2.19 -21.79 -8.42
C ASP A 51 -2.07 -20.55 -7.51
N PRO A 52 -3.16 -20.13 -6.86
CA PRO A 52 -4.52 -20.67 -6.98
C PRO A 52 -5.17 -20.34 -8.35
N SER A 53 -6.20 -21.10 -8.76
CA SER A 53 -6.92 -20.83 -10.02
C SER A 53 -7.80 -19.58 -10.00
N HIS A 54 -8.03 -19.00 -8.82
CA HIS A 54 -8.79 -17.78 -8.61
C HIS A 54 -8.01 -16.87 -7.66
N VAL A 55 -7.94 -15.58 -7.99
CA VAL A 55 -7.18 -14.59 -7.21
C VAL A 55 -8.03 -13.41 -6.72
N GLY A 56 -9.32 -13.38 -7.09
CA GLY A 56 -10.31 -12.48 -6.53
C GLY A 56 -10.57 -12.78 -5.04
N LYS A 57 -10.99 -11.75 -4.29
CA LYS A 57 -11.45 -11.95 -2.90
C LYS A 57 -12.76 -12.76 -2.93
N ARG A 58 -12.85 -13.82 -2.14
CA ARG A 58 -14.10 -14.56 -1.95
C ARG A 58 -14.86 -14.01 -0.75
N PHE A 59 -16.13 -13.73 -0.94
CA PHE A 59 -17.04 -13.25 0.09
C PHE A 59 -18.02 -14.36 0.48
N PHE A 60 -18.38 -14.41 1.75
CA PHE A 60 -19.35 -15.36 2.30
C PHE A 60 -20.12 -14.73 3.46
N LEU A 61 -21.28 -15.28 3.79
CA LEU A 61 -21.98 -14.92 5.03
C LEU A 61 -21.56 -15.85 6.16
N ASP A 62 -21.26 -15.29 7.33
CA ASP A 62 -21.05 -16.09 8.54
C ASP A 62 -22.36 -16.61 9.13
N GLN A 63 -22.29 -17.37 10.23
CA GLN A 63 -23.46 -17.94 10.90
C GLN A 63 -24.48 -16.88 11.38
N GLY A 64 -24.05 -15.63 11.55
CA GLY A 64 -24.90 -14.51 11.93
C GLY A 64 -25.42 -13.70 10.74
N GLY A 65 -25.17 -14.13 9.51
CA GLY A 65 -25.55 -13.41 8.30
C GLY A 65 -24.69 -12.17 8.01
N LYS A 66 -23.57 -12.01 8.72
CA LYS A 66 -22.63 -10.91 8.47
C LYS A 66 -21.71 -11.29 7.30
N LEU A 67 -21.44 -10.31 6.43
CA LEU A 67 -20.53 -10.50 5.31
C LEU A 67 -19.08 -10.56 5.82
N ASP A 68 -18.39 -11.65 5.47
CA ASP A 68 -16.97 -11.87 5.71
C ASP A 68 -16.25 -12.16 4.38
N LYS A 69 -14.91 -12.14 4.39
CA LYS A 69 -14.09 -12.23 3.19
C LYS A 69 -12.78 -13.00 3.41
N ARG A 70 -12.38 -13.77 2.40
CA ARG A 70 -11.07 -14.42 2.29
C ARG A 70 -10.31 -13.83 1.11
N ALA A 71 -9.13 -13.32 1.38
CA ALA A 71 -8.23 -12.80 0.35
C ALA A 71 -7.20 -13.86 -0.03
N VAL A 72 -6.85 -13.89 -1.31
CA VAL A 72 -5.68 -14.62 -1.79
C VAL A 72 -4.43 -13.81 -1.47
N ALA A 73 -3.43 -14.47 -0.89
CA ALA A 73 -2.20 -13.80 -0.43
C ALA A 73 -1.00 -14.03 -1.36
N HIS A 74 -1.04 -15.05 -2.22
CA HIS A 74 0.10 -15.45 -3.04
C HIS A 74 -0.33 -16.19 -4.31
N VAL A 75 0.50 -16.06 -5.34
CA VAL A 75 0.47 -16.87 -6.57
C VAL A 75 1.77 -17.68 -6.59
N THR A 76 1.67 -19.01 -6.49
CA THR A 76 2.81 -19.94 -6.45
C THR A 76 3.24 -20.38 -7.85
N ALA A 77 2.29 -20.43 -8.78
CA ALA A 77 2.53 -20.78 -10.18
C ALA A 77 1.61 -20.00 -11.11
N GLY A 78 2.11 -19.65 -12.29
CA GLY A 78 1.32 -18.95 -13.30
C GLY A 78 2.11 -18.64 -14.58
N VAL A 79 1.47 -17.91 -15.47
CA VAL A 79 2.10 -17.34 -16.67
C VAL A 79 2.09 -15.82 -16.53
N ALA A 80 3.28 -15.21 -16.57
CA ALA A 80 3.47 -13.79 -16.46
C ALA A 80 3.82 -13.19 -17.82
N GLN A 81 3.35 -11.97 -18.07
CA GLN A 81 3.69 -11.21 -19.27
C GLN A 81 3.82 -9.73 -18.90
N THR A 82 4.89 -9.10 -19.36
CA THR A 82 5.04 -7.64 -19.26
C THR A 82 4.22 -6.99 -20.37
N ARG A 83 3.36 -6.05 -19.99
CA ARG A 83 2.47 -5.33 -20.91
C ARG A 83 2.90 -3.87 -20.93
N ALA A 84 3.03 -3.31 -22.13
CA ALA A 84 3.25 -1.88 -22.32
C ALA A 84 2.01 -1.10 -21.86
N VAL A 85 2.25 -0.03 -21.11
CA VAL A 85 1.27 0.88 -20.52
C VAL A 85 1.80 2.31 -20.63
N PRO A 86 1.88 2.87 -21.86
CA PRO A 86 2.53 4.17 -22.10
C PRO A 86 1.80 5.37 -21.48
N ASP A 87 0.49 5.26 -21.24
CA ASP A 87 -0.42 6.33 -20.84
C ASP A 87 -1.58 5.80 -19.95
N ALA A 88 -2.41 6.73 -19.48
CA ALA A 88 -3.52 6.44 -18.58
C ALA A 88 -4.63 5.63 -19.26
N GLU A 89 -4.83 5.81 -20.56
CA GLU A 89 -5.78 5.08 -21.39
C GLU A 89 -5.40 3.60 -21.49
N ALA A 90 -4.14 3.31 -21.80
CA ALA A 90 -3.62 1.94 -21.80
C ALA A 90 -3.72 1.30 -20.42
N LEU A 91 -3.46 2.06 -19.35
CA LEU A 91 -3.61 1.54 -17.99
C LEU A 91 -5.08 1.26 -17.66
N ALA A 92 -5.99 2.16 -18.03
CA ALA A 92 -7.42 1.99 -17.77
C ALA A 92 -7.97 0.76 -18.51
N ALA A 93 -7.54 0.53 -19.75
CA ALA A 93 -7.90 -0.67 -20.51
C ALA A 93 -7.37 -1.95 -19.84
N LEU A 94 -6.10 -1.97 -19.47
CA LEU A 94 -5.48 -3.12 -18.80
C LEU A 94 -6.09 -3.39 -17.42
N LEU A 95 -6.40 -2.33 -16.67
CA LEU A 95 -7.05 -2.43 -15.37
C LEU A 95 -8.46 -3.00 -15.51
N THR A 96 -9.22 -2.57 -16.53
CA THR A 96 -10.54 -3.13 -16.84
C THR A 96 -10.44 -4.63 -17.12
N GLU A 97 -9.50 -5.06 -17.99
CA GLU A 97 -9.21 -6.47 -18.28
C GLU A 97 -8.96 -7.28 -17.00
N VAL A 98 -8.02 -6.82 -16.17
CA VAL A 98 -7.64 -7.54 -14.94
C VAL A 98 -8.76 -7.54 -13.91
N THR A 99 -9.53 -6.46 -13.78
CA THR A 99 -10.62 -6.38 -12.79
C THR A 99 -11.83 -7.24 -13.11
N GLU A 100 -12.03 -7.59 -14.38
CA GLU A 100 -13.10 -8.50 -14.82
C GLU A 100 -12.66 -9.97 -14.90
N SER A 101 -11.35 -10.24 -14.89
CA SER A 101 -10.81 -11.59 -14.77
C SER A 101 -10.98 -12.15 -13.35
N THR A 102 -10.99 -13.49 -13.23
CA THR A 102 -10.94 -14.20 -11.95
C THR A 102 -9.53 -14.66 -11.55
N ASP A 103 -8.58 -14.68 -12.48
CA ASP A 103 -7.27 -15.34 -12.39
C ASP A 103 -6.07 -14.41 -12.64
N LEU A 104 -6.30 -13.15 -12.99
CA LEU A 104 -5.23 -12.17 -13.26
C LEU A 104 -4.89 -11.33 -12.02
N ALA A 105 -3.60 -11.10 -11.81
CA ALA A 105 -3.08 -10.16 -10.83
C ALA A 105 -2.00 -9.27 -11.47
N PHE A 106 -1.82 -8.06 -10.96
CA PHE A 106 -0.69 -7.23 -11.34
C PHE A 106 0.52 -7.52 -10.46
N CYS A 107 1.70 -7.34 -11.03
CA CYS A 107 2.94 -7.03 -10.34
C CYS A 107 3.34 -5.60 -10.72
N SER A 108 3.58 -4.75 -9.71
CA SER A 108 3.88 -3.31 -9.87
C SER A 108 5.25 -3.00 -10.48
N GLY A 109 5.98 -4.02 -10.91
CA GLY A 109 7.29 -3.90 -11.54
C GLY A 109 7.42 -4.83 -12.74
N THR A 110 8.57 -4.72 -13.41
CA THR A 110 8.90 -5.45 -14.63
C THR A 110 10.07 -6.40 -14.38
N PHE A 111 9.94 -7.66 -14.77
CA PHE A 111 10.99 -8.65 -14.58
C PHE A 111 12.17 -8.38 -15.52
N HIS A 112 13.40 -8.50 -15.01
CA HIS A 112 14.61 -8.42 -15.84
C HIS A 112 14.57 -9.47 -16.94
N GLY A 113 14.88 -9.09 -18.18
CA GLY A 113 14.89 -10.00 -19.32
C GLY A 113 13.50 -10.45 -19.82
N ALA A 114 12.40 -9.88 -19.31
CA ALA A 114 11.05 -10.28 -19.70
C ALA A 114 10.74 -10.06 -21.18
N GLY A 115 11.16 -8.92 -21.75
CA GLY A 115 10.70 -8.52 -23.08
C GLY A 115 9.17 -8.51 -23.18
N ASP A 116 8.64 -8.81 -24.37
CA ASP A 116 7.19 -8.87 -24.63
C ASP A 116 6.61 -10.31 -24.55
N GLU A 117 7.49 -11.31 -24.44
CA GLU A 117 7.12 -12.72 -24.43
C GLU A 117 6.65 -13.18 -23.04
N PRO A 118 5.61 -14.02 -22.97
CA PRO A 118 5.22 -14.66 -21.72
C PRO A 118 6.33 -15.54 -21.13
N PHE A 119 6.33 -15.66 -19.81
CA PHE A 119 7.23 -16.54 -19.08
C PHE A 119 6.49 -17.22 -17.93
N ARG A 120 6.95 -18.41 -17.55
CA ARG A 120 6.40 -19.16 -16.44
C ARG A 120 6.85 -18.56 -15.11
N GLN A 121 5.91 -18.16 -14.27
CA GLN A 121 6.20 -17.81 -12.88
C GLN A 121 6.23 -19.07 -12.03
N VAL A 122 7.28 -19.20 -11.21
CA VAL A 122 7.43 -20.25 -10.20
C VAL A 122 7.85 -19.66 -8.85
N THR A 123 7.89 -20.49 -7.81
CA THR A 123 8.46 -20.09 -6.52
C THR A 123 9.99 -19.97 -6.61
N GLU A 124 10.59 -19.17 -5.72
CA GLU A 124 12.06 -19.04 -5.64
C GLU A 124 12.75 -20.38 -5.40
N ARG A 125 12.18 -21.21 -4.51
CA ARG A 125 12.66 -22.58 -4.28
C ARG A 125 12.65 -23.41 -5.56
N ARG A 126 11.54 -23.38 -6.31
CA ARG A 126 11.44 -24.14 -7.56
C ARG A 126 12.43 -23.65 -8.61
N LEU A 127 12.68 -22.34 -8.70
CA LEU A 127 13.70 -21.81 -9.60
C LEU A 127 15.10 -22.29 -9.19
N ALA A 128 15.42 -22.30 -7.90
CA ALA A 128 16.69 -22.82 -7.40
C ALA A 128 16.88 -24.31 -7.77
N ASP A 129 15.84 -25.13 -7.57
CA ASP A 129 15.86 -26.55 -7.94
C ASP A 129 16.10 -26.74 -9.46
N LEU A 130 15.42 -25.95 -10.30
CA LEU A 130 15.57 -26.00 -11.77
C LEU A 130 16.97 -25.60 -12.25
N LEU A 131 17.64 -24.71 -11.51
CA LEU A 131 19.00 -24.26 -11.82
C LEU A 131 20.09 -25.11 -11.16
N GLY A 132 19.73 -26.08 -10.31
CA GLY A 132 20.69 -26.81 -9.48
C GLY A 132 21.47 -25.90 -8.53
N SER A 133 20.87 -24.78 -8.11
CA SER A 133 21.54 -23.80 -7.25
C SER A 133 21.41 -24.18 -5.77
N ALA A 134 22.54 -24.20 -5.07
CA ALA A 134 22.57 -24.38 -3.61
C ALA A 134 22.20 -23.11 -2.82
N GLY A 135 22.03 -21.96 -3.51
CA GLY A 135 21.77 -20.65 -2.89
C GLY A 135 20.54 -19.96 -3.47
N ALA A 136 20.44 -18.65 -3.21
CA ALA A 136 19.40 -17.83 -3.79
C ALA A 136 19.60 -17.78 -5.33
N PRO A 137 18.60 -18.14 -6.15
CA PRO A 137 18.75 -18.12 -7.59
C PRO A 137 18.93 -16.69 -8.12
N PRO A 138 19.45 -16.48 -9.34
CA PRO A 138 19.39 -15.17 -9.97
C PRO A 138 17.95 -14.65 -10.04
N GLY A 139 17.80 -13.33 -10.02
CA GLY A 139 16.52 -12.69 -10.31
C GLY A 139 16.25 -12.64 -11.82
N GLY A 140 15.02 -12.28 -12.20
CA GLY A 140 14.64 -12.07 -13.59
C GLY A 140 14.24 -13.36 -14.30
N VAL A 141 13.99 -13.24 -15.60
CA VAL A 141 13.63 -14.35 -16.48
C VAL A 141 14.89 -15.12 -16.86
N GLN A 142 14.83 -16.44 -16.66
CA GLN A 142 15.87 -17.41 -17.01
C GLN A 142 15.36 -18.30 -18.14
N THR A 143 16.24 -18.73 -19.04
CA THR A 143 15.91 -19.74 -20.06
C THR A 143 16.47 -21.09 -19.63
N ILE A 144 15.60 -22.05 -19.31
CA ILE A 144 15.95 -23.37 -18.79
C ILE A 144 15.31 -24.43 -19.68
N GLY A 145 16.13 -25.22 -20.39
CA GLY A 145 15.61 -26.23 -21.32
C GLY A 145 14.73 -25.65 -22.45
N GLY A 146 14.97 -24.40 -22.85
CA GLY A 146 14.16 -23.68 -23.84
C GLY A 146 12.91 -22.99 -23.27
N GLU A 147 12.55 -23.22 -22.01
CA GLU A 147 11.43 -22.52 -21.34
C GLU A 147 11.90 -21.24 -20.65
N ARG A 148 11.11 -20.18 -20.77
CA ARG A 148 11.30 -18.92 -20.03
C ARG A 148 10.66 -19.04 -18.65
N VAL A 149 11.45 -18.94 -17.59
CA VAL A 149 11.01 -19.17 -16.20
C VAL A 149 11.55 -18.08 -15.28
N ALA A 150 10.73 -17.57 -14.37
CA ALA A 150 11.15 -16.60 -13.37
C ALA A 150 10.51 -16.86 -12.01
N ALA A 151 11.21 -16.49 -10.94
CA ALA A 151 10.63 -16.36 -9.61
C ALA A 151 10.37 -14.89 -9.30
N ARG A 152 9.27 -14.59 -8.60
CA ARG A 152 8.96 -13.23 -8.14
C ARG A 152 9.83 -12.86 -6.95
N VAL A 153 11.06 -12.42 -7.24
CA VAL A 153 12.05 -11.97 -6.25
C VAL A 153 12.50 -10.55 -6.56
N LYS A 154 12.56 -9.70 -5.54
CA LYS A 154 12.80 -8.25 -5.67
C LYS A 154 14.04 -7.89 -6.48
N ARG A 155 15.12 -8.67 -6.33
CA ARG A 155 16.41 -8.48 -7.03
C ARG A 155 16.33 -8.67 -8.55
N GLY A 156 15.24 -9.22 -9.07
CA GLY A 156 15.02 -9.51 -10.48
C GLY A 156 13.92 -8.70 -11.13
N ILE A 157 13.45 -7.64 -10.46
CA ILE A 157 12.31 -6.83 -10.87
C ILE A 157 12.73 -5.37 -10.77
N ASP A 158 12.46 -4.60 -11.81
CA ASP A 158 12.60 -3.15 -11.81
C ASP A 158 11.27 -2.47 -11.46
N PRO A 159 11.29 -1.31 -10.79
CA PRO A 159 10.09 -0.56 -10.51
C PRO A 159 9.43 0.00 -11.77
N SER A 160 8.11 -0.13 -11.88
CA SER A 160 7.32 0.54 -12.91
C SER A 160 7.22 2.04 -12.61
N PRO A 161 7.14 2.90 -13.64
CA PRO A 161 6.72 4.30 -13.45
C PRO A 161 5.26 4.43 -13.01
N TRP A 162 4.46 3.36 -13.00
CA TRP A 162 3.12 3.35 -12.42
C TRP A 162 3.17 2.97 -10.95
N LEU A 163 2.74 3.90 -10.08
CA LEU A 163 2.70 3.73 -8.64
C LEU A 163 1.24 3.60 -8.17
N LEU A 164 0.94 2.52 -7.45
CA LEU A 164 -0.37 2.32 -6.83
C LEU A 164 -0.49 3.13 -5.54
N LEU A 165 -1.62 3.81 -5.40
CA LEU A 165 -2.12 4.43 -4.18
C LEU A 165 -3.32 3.59 -3.70
N ASP A 166 -3.12 2.83 -2.64
CA ASP A 166 -4.12 1.95 -2.04
C ASP A 166 -4.67 2.60 -0.77
N ALA A 167 -5.91 3.08 -0.83
CA ALA A 167 -6.62 3.59 0.35
C ALA A 167 -7.56 2.52 0.92
N ASP A 168 -7.08 1.86 1.97
CA ASP A 168 -7.84 0.98 2.84
C ASP A 168 -8.24 1.67 4.15
N ASP A 169 -9.19 1.06 4.89
CA ASP A 169 -9.65 1.48 6.22
C ASP A 169 -9.18 0.50 7.31
N PRO A 170 -7.88 0.46 7.65
CA PRO A 170 -7.38 -0.43 8.69
C PRO A 170 -7.83 -0.02 10.09
N ALA A 171 -7.78 -0.97 11.02
CA ALA A 171 -8.05 -0.70 12.43
C ALA A 171 -7.15 0.43 12.99
N GLY A 172 -7.73 1.29 13.82
CA GLY A 172 -7.04 2.44 14.41
C GLY A 172 -7.06 3.71 13.55
N MET A 173 -7.57 3.65 12.32
CA MET A 173 -7.78 4.84 11.49
C MET A 173 -8.79 5.78 12.16
N ARG A 174 -8.53 7.10 12.06
CA ARG A 174 -9.42 8.15 12.57
C ARG A 174 -10.77 8.09 11.84
N ALA A 175 -11.86 8.29 12.58
CA ALA A 175 -13.22 8.11 12.07
C ALA A 175 -13.52 9.01 10.86
N GLU A 176 -12.97 10.23 10.84
CA GLU A 176 -13.11 11.18 9.73
C GLU A 176 -12.43 10.75 8.42
N TRP A 177 -11.55 9.74 8.44
CA TRP A 177 -10.86 9.22 7.25
C TRP A 177 -11.44 7.91 6.73
N VAL A 178 -12.25 7.23 7.54
CA VAL A 178 -12.88 5.94 7.19
C VAL A 178 -13.89 6.17 6.06
N GLY A 179 -13.83 5.35 5.01
CA GLY A 179 -14.70 5.47 3.85
C GLY A 179 -14.41 6.69 2.96
N MET A 180 -13.36 7.47 3.25
CA MET A 180 -12.97 8.61 2.43
C MET A 180 -12.54 8.15 1.03
N PRO A 181 -13.10 8.72 -0.05
CA PRO A 181 -12.66 8.45 -1.41
C PRO A 181 -11.20 8.80 -1.62
N ILE A 182 -10.56 8.19 -2.63
CA ILE A 182 -9.14 8.43 -2.91
C ILE A 182 -8.86 9.92 -3.13
N ALA A 183 -9.73 10.66 -3.83
CA ALA A 183 -9.56 12.10 -4.07
C ALA A 183 -9.37 12.92 -2.78
N GLY A 184 -10.23 12.72 -1.76
CA GLY A 184 -10.10 13.41 -0.48
C GLY A 184 -8.83 13.04 0.29
N ARG A 185 -8.37 11.78 0.16
CA ARG A 185 -7.08 11.37 0.73
C ARG A 185 -5.91 12.04 0.05
N LEU A 186 -5.97 12.23 -1.28
CA LEU A 186 -4.93 12.94 -2.01
C LEU A 186 -4.84 14.42 -1.63
N GLU A 187 -5.98 15.07 -1.36
CA GLU A 187 -6.00 16.46 -0.85
C GLU A 187 -5.27 16.58 0.49
N LEU A 188 -5.49 15.65 1.42
CA LEU A 188 -4.76 15.62 2.68
C LEU A 188 -3.26 15.34 2.48
N LEU A 189 -2.92 14.47 1.53
CA LEU A 189 -1.54 14.10 1.22
C LEU A 189 -0.73 15.22 0.56
N GLU A 190 -1.34 16.31 0.08
CA GLU A 190 -0.62 17.49 -0.46
C GLU A 190 0.41 18.05 0.52
N ALA A 191 0.14 17.96 1.83
CA ALA A 191 1.06 18.43 2.88
C ALA A 191 2.39 17.66 2.90
N ILE A 192 2.43 16.44 2.36
CA ILE A 192 3.60 15.56 2.41
C ILE A 192 4.06 15.05 1.04
N ILE A 193 3.19 15.09 0.02
CA ILE A 193 3.49 14.80 -1.38
C ILE A 193 2.86 15.92 -2.22
N PRO A 194 3.55 17.06 -2.37
CA PRO A 194 3.01 18.21 -3.08
C PRO A 194 2.68 17.87 -4.55
N GLY A 195 1.50 18.31 -4.99
CA GLY A 195 0.94 18.12 -6.32
C GLY A 195 0.18 16.81 -6.52
N VAL A 196 0.18 15.87 -5.57
CA VAL A 196 -0.40 14.53 -5.74
C VAL A 196 -1.91 14.53 -6.04
N SER A 197 -2.67 15.52 -5.57
CA SER A 197 -4.10 15.66 -5.86
C SER A 197 -4.38 16.12 -7.30
N SER A 198 -3.39 16.76 -7.93
CA SER A 198 -3.50 17.38 -9.25
C SER A 198 -2.93 16.55 -10.39
N VAL A 199 -2.19 15.46 -10.10
CA VAL A 199 -1.62 14.61 -11.16
C VAL A 199 -2.68 13.82 -11.90
N GLU A 200 -2.39 13.50 -13.16
CA GLU A 200 -3.15 12.52 -13.93
C GLU A 200 -3.11 11.18 -13.23
N ARG A 201 -4.27 10.54 -13.11
CA ARG A 201 -4.39 9.26 -12.42
C ARG A 201 -5.55 8.41 -12.94
N VAL A 202 -5.42 7.10 -12.77
CA VAL A 202 -6.48 6.13 -13.06
C VAL A 202 -7.07 5.67 -11.73
N GLU A 203 -8.30 6.06 -11.43
CA GLU A 203 -9.01 5.69 -10.20
C GLU A 203 -9.94 4.49 -10.41
N TYR A 204 -10.08 3.65 -9.38
CA TYR A 204 -10.96 2.48 -9.40
C TYR A 204 -11.41 2.05 -8.00
N ARG A 205 -12.43 1.20 -7.95
CA ARG A 205 -12.98 0.61 -6.73
C ARG A 205 -12.16 -0.59 -6.29
N SER A 206 -11.91 -0.69 -4.99
CA SER A 206 -11.34 -1.90 -4.40
C SER A 206 -12.30 -3.08 -4.54
N SER A 207 -11.80 -4.31 -4.39
CA SER A 207 -12.65 -5.51 -4.42
C SER A 207 -13.76 -5.51 -3.37
N THR A 208 -13.59 -4.82 -2.23
CA THR A 208 -14.67 -4.68 -1.23
C THR A 208 -15.69 -3.63 -1.64
N ALA A 209 -15.25 -2.50 -2.23
CA ALA A 209 -16.16 -1.46 -2.70
C ALA A 209 -17.03 -1.91 -3.90
N ARG A 210 -16.66 -3.00 -4.59
CA ARG A 210 -17.46 -3.59 -5.66
C ARG A 210 -18.56 -4.54 -5.20
N VAL A 211 -18.60 -4.93 -3.92
CA VAL A 211 -19.59 -5.89 -3.39
C VAL A 211 -20.61 -5.14 -2.55
N SER A 212 -21.87 -5.15 -2.98
CA SER A 212 -23.01 -4.57 -2.25
C SER A 212 -24.15 -5.58 -2.13
N LYS A 213 -25.24 -5.24 -1.42
CA LYS A 213 -26.49 -6.01 -1.56
C LYS A 213 -27.10 -5.73 -2.94
N ILE A 214 -27.84 -6.70 -3.46
CA ILE A 214 -28.56 -6.53 -4.72
C ILE A 214 -29.43 -5.26 -4.67
N GLY A 215 -29.22 -4.37 -5.64
CA GLY A 215 -29.95 -3.11 -5.76
C GLY A 215 -29.39 -1.95 -4.92
N GLU A 216 -28.38 -2.18 -4.09
CA GLU A 216 -27.62 -1.11 -3.42
C GLU A 216 -26.44 -0.67 -4.30
N PRO A 217 -26.12 0.64 -4.36
CA PRO A 217 -24.99 1.13 -5.15
C PRO A 217 -23.65 0.57 -4.63
N PRO A 218 -22.62 0.48 -5.49
CA PRO A 218 -21.28 0.13 -5.05
C PRO A 218 -20.68 1.22 -4.16
N GLY A 219 -19.66 0.85 -3.41
CA GLY A 219 -18.85 1.78 -2.64
C GLY A 219 -18.01 2.73 -3.51
N GLU A 220 -17.31 3.63 -2.85
CA GLU A 220 -16.48 4.65 -3.47
C GLU A 220 -15.18 4.11 -4.07
N ARG A 221 -14.55 4.91 -4.94
CA ARG A 221 -13.22 4.63 -5.46
C ARG A 221 -12.18 4.95 -4.41
N THR A 222 -11.42 3.95 -4.00
CA THR A 222 -10.39 4.09 -2.98
C THR A 222 -9.00 3.69 -3.49
N HIS A 223 -8.83 3.41 -4.78
CA HIS A 223 -7.52 3.11 -5.34
C HIS A 223 -7.24 4.02 -6.53
N ALA A 224 -5.98 4.39 -6.71
CA ALA A 224 -5.53 5.13 -7.88
C ALA A 224 -4.14 4.68 -8.33
N TRP A 225 -3.88 4.71 -9.62
CA TRP A 225 -2.52 4.61 -10.17
C TRP A 225 -2.08 5.97 -10.67
N ILE A 226 -0.86 6.37 -10.33
CA ILE A 226 -0.23 7.61 -10.79
C ILE A 226 1.08 7.31 -11.52
N ARG A 227 1.50 8.20 -12.42
CA ARG A 227 2.84 8.13 -13.01
C ARG A 227 3.85 8.86 -12.12
N VAL A 228 5.00 8.23 -11.91
CA VAL A 228 6.17 8.83 -11.30
C VAL A 228 7.29 8.98 -12.32
N SER A 229 8.04 10.08 -12.20
CA SER A 229 9.15 10.40 -13.11
C SER A 229 10.43 9.60 -12.84
N HIS A 230 10.60 9.11 -11.60
CA HIS A 230 11.83 8.45 -11.13
C HIS A 230 11.45 7.20 -10.33
N PRO A 231 11.03 6.11 -11.01
CA PRO A 231 10.57 4.90 -10.34
C PRO A 231 11.63 4.25 -9.43
N GLU A 232 12.92 4.42 -9.74
CA GLU A 232 14.03 3.94 -8.92
C GLU A 232 14.10 4.60 -7.52
N LYS A 233 13.40 5.72 -7.33
CA LYS A 233 13.31 6.44 -6.04
C LYS A 233 12.08 6.07 -5.21
N ILE A 234 11.21 5.18 -5.66
CA ILE A 234 9.95 4.84 -4.95
C ILE A 234 10.20 4.39 -3.50
N GLU A 235 11.19 3.53 -3.25
CA GLU A 235 11.50 3.07 -1.88
C GLU A 235 12.02 4.20 -0.98
N ARG A 236 12.78 5.16 -1.55
CA ARG A 236 13.21 6.36 -0.81
C ARG A 236 12.01 7.27 -0.52
N LEU A 237 11.12 7.46 -1.49
CA LEU A 237 9.88 8.20 -1.33
C LEU A 237 9.00 7.56 -0.25
N ARG A 238 8.88 6.23 -0.25
CA ARG A 238 8.14 5.46 0.78
C ARG A 238 8.64 5.77 2.19
N ALA A 239 9.96 5.74 2.39
CA ALA A 239 10.57 6.05 3.68
C ALA A 239 10.32 7.51 4.09
N ALA A 240 10.48 8.45 3.15
CA ALA A 240 10.24 9.88 3.39
C ALA A 240 8.78 10.16 3.75
N VAL A 241 7.82 9.61 3.00
CA VAL A 241 6.37 9.77 3.24
C VAL A 241 5.98 9.20 4.61
N ARG A 242 6.54 8.06 5.02
CA ARG A 242 6.28 7.49 6.35
C ARG A 242 6.65 8.46 7.48
N ILE A 243 7.81 9.11 7.39
CA ILE A 243 8.28 10.08 8.40
C ILE A 243 7.44 11.37 8.32
N ALA A 244 7.24 11.89 7.10
CA ALA A 244 6.48 13.12 6.87
C ALA A 244 5.03 12.99 7.36
N ALA A 245 4.38 11.84 7.16
CA ALA A 245 3.03 11.58 7.63
C ALA A 245 2.92 11.66 9.17
N VAL A 246 3.90 11.15 9.91
CA VAL A 246 3.93 11.28 11.38
C VAL A 246 4.08 12.75 11.78
N ASN A 247 5.02 13.47 11.15
CA ASN A 247 5.27 14.87 11.46
C ASN A 247 4.10 15.80 11.10
N ALA A 248 3.28 15.41 10.13
CA ALA A 248 2.12 16.16 9.66
C ALA A 248 0.79 15.76 10.33
N ASP A 249 0.81 14.87 11.34
CA ASP A 249 -0.39 14.30 11.96
C ASP A 249 -1.32 13.57 10.97
N LEU A 250 -0.73 13.00 9.91
CA LEU A 250 -1.41 12.18 8.89
C LEU A 250 -1.11 10.69 9.07
N ALA A 251 -0.63 10.29 10.25
CA ALA A 251 -0.33 8.91 10.60
C ALA A 251 -1.05 8.51 11.88
N PHE A 252 -1.29 7.21 12.04
CA PHE A 252 -1.96 6.62 13.19
C PHE A 252 -1.37 5.26 13.53
N ALA A 253 -1.46 4.88 14.80
CA ALA A 253 -1.04 3.56 15.27
C ALA A 253 -2.11 2.52 14.92
N SER A 254 -1.77 1.58 14.03
CA SER A 254 -2.61 0.42 13.71
C SER A 254 -2.17 -0.78 14.55
N PRO A 255 -3.08 -1.49 15.24
CA PRO A 255 -2.71 -2.66 16.02
C PRO A 255 -2.18 -3.78 15.12
N ARG A 256 -1.18 -4.51 15.64
CA ARG A 256 -0.70 -5.78 15.07
C ARG A 256 -1.24 -6.93 15.90
N TYR A 257 -1.84 -7.90 15.22
CA TYR A 257 -2.38 -9.09 15.88
C TYR A 257 -1.41 -10.27 15.76
N SER A 258 -1.42 -11.13 16.78
CA SER A 258 -0.69 -12.40 16.76
C SER A 258 -1.21 -13.29 15.63
N ARG A 259 -0.27 -14.02 14.99
CA ARG A 259 -0.61 -15.02 13.98
C ARG A 259 -1.04 -16.36 14.60
N THR A 260 -0.66 -16.62 15.85
CA THR A 260 -0.91 -17.88 16.56
C THR A 260 -2.01 -17.76 17.61
N GLU A 261 -2.31 -16.55 18.08
CA GLU A 261 -3.32 -16.27 19.11
C GLU A 261 -4.34 -15.25 18.58
N PRO A 262 -5.47 -15.71 18.00
CA PRO A 262 -6.49 -14.83 17.44
C PRO A 262 -6.95 -13.76 18.44
N GLY A 263 -7.03 -12.51 17.99
CA GLY A 263 -7.47 -11.38 18.80
C GLY A 263 -6.40 -10.78 19.73
N LYS A 264 -5.25 -11.44 19.94
CA LYS A 264 -4.18 -10.89 20.78
C LYS A 264 -3.39 -9.82 20.02
N VAL A 265 -3.36 -8.61 20.56
CA VAL A 265 -2.52 -7.51 20.05
C VAL A 265 -1.08 -7.74 20.54
N THR A 266 -0.12 -7.77 19.62
CA THR A 266 1.31 -7.98 19.88
C THR A 266 2.16 -6.71 19.70
N GLY A 267 1.56 -5.63 19.19
CA GLY A 267 2.22 -4.35 18.99
C GLY A 267 1.38 -3.41 18.13
N SER A 268 2.02 -2.37 17.60
CA SER A 268 1.40 -1.47 16.61
C SER A 268 2.40 -1.09 15.52
N ASP A 269 1.89 -0.79 14.33
CA ASP A 269 2.65 -0.18 13.24
C ASP A 269 2.02 1.18 12.89
N TRP A 270 2.86 2.18 12.63
CA TRP A 270 2.41 3.45 12.08
C TRP A 270 1.95 3.29 10.63
N ARG A 271 0.69 3.64 10.37
CA ARG A 271 0.07 3.69 9.03
C ARG A 271 -0.36 5.12 8.71
N THR A 272 -0.62 5.39 7.44
CA THR A 272 -1.08 6.70 6.94
C THR A 272 -2.31 6.52 6.04
N LEU A 273 -2.74 7.58 5.37
CA LEU A 273 -3.91 7.65 4.50
C LEU A 273 -3.85 6.67 3.31
N ILE A 274 -2.70 6.09 3.00
CA ILE A 274 -2.51 5.06 1.98
C ILE A 274 -1.64 3.93 2.51
N ASP A 275 -1.85 2.71 2.04
CA ASP A 275 -1.01 1.56 2.37
C ASP A 275 0.33 1.65 1.61
N LEU A 276 1.37 2.10 2.29
CA LEU A 276 2.72 2.16 1.75
C LEU A 276 3.33 0.78 1.49
N ALA A 277 2.71 -0.33 1.91
CA ALA A 277 3.20 -1.67 1.59
C ALA A 277 3.08 -2.03 0.10
N VAL A 278 2.22 -1.32 -0.65
CA VAL A 278 2.07 -1.52 -2.09
C VAL A 278 3.16 -0.84 -2.93
N TRP A 279 4.02 -0.04 -2.29
CA TRP A 279 5.15 0.66 -2.93
C TRP A 279 6.41 -0.20 -3.03
N ASP A 280 6.30 -1.52 -2.86
CA ASP A 280 7.34 -2.48 -3.21
C ASP A 280 7.09 -2.95 -4.65
N HIS A 281 8.10 -2.82 -5.51
CA HIS A 281 7.99 -3.12 -6.94
C HIS A 281 7.82 -4.61 -7.26
N GLY A 282 8.04 -5.51 -6.30
CA GLY A 282 7.71 -6.92 -6.44
C GLY A 282 6.30 -7.27 -5.96
N ARG A 283 5.52 -6.33 -5.44
CA ARG A 283 4.22 -6.60 -4.80
C ARG A 283 3.16 -7.05 -5.81
N LEU A 284 2.39 -8.06 -5.43
CA LEU A 284 1.17 -8.43 -6.16
C LEU A 284 0.00 -7.55 -5.75
N VAL A 285 -0.77 -7.14 -6.75
CA VAL A 285 -2.00 -6.36 -6.57
C VAL A 285 -3.16 -7.21 -7.07
N PHE A 286 -3.99 -7.65 -6.12
CA PHE A 286 -5.12 -8.56 -6.35
C PHE A 286 -6.41 -7.76 -6.54
N VAL A 287 -6.74 -7.47 -7.81
CA VAL A 287 -7.90 -6.65 -8.20
C VAL A 287 -8.89 -7.40 -9.10
N ALA A 288 -8.63 -8.68 -9.38
CA ALA A 288 -9.56 -9.60 -10.04
C ALA A 288 -10.97 -9.56 -9.44
N ARG A 289 -11.96 -9.88 -10.27
CA ARG A 289 -13.39 -9.88 -9.94
C ARG A 289 -13.64 -10.69 -8.65
N PRO A 290 -14.34 -10.13 -7.65
CA PRO A 290 -14.64 -10.85 -6.43
C PRO A 290 -15.59 -12.00 -6.69
N ASP A 291 -15.53 -13.02 -5.85
CA ASP A 291 -16.45 -14.14 -5.85
C ASP A 291 -17.47 -13.97 -4.72
N VAL A 292 -18.75 -13.99 -5.06
CA VAL A 292 -19.88 -13.85 -4.13
C VAL A 292 -20.81 -15.07 -4.16
N GLN A 293 -20.39 -16.20 -4.74
CA GLN A 293 -21.21 -17.42 -4.81
C GLN A 293 -21.67 -17.89 -3.42
N ASP A 294 -20.81 -17.73 -2.41
CA ASP A 294 -21.08 -18.11 -1.02
C ASP A 294 -21.73 -16.96 -0.19
N ALA A 295 -22.12 -15.86 -0.84
CA ALA A 295 -22.71 -14.68 -0.22
C ALA A 295 -24.07 -14.32 -0.87
N PRO A 296 -25.15 -15.09 -0.59
CA PRO A 296 -26.46 -14.84 -1.18
C PRO A 296 -26.98 -13.43 -0.89
N GLY A 297 -27.69 -12.84 -1.86
CA GLY A 297 -28.19 -11.47 -1.78
C GLY A 297 -27.13 -10.39 -2.02
N ARG A 298 -25.92 -10.78 -2.46
CA ARG A 298 -24.85 -9.87 -2.87
C ARG A 298 -24.64 -9.90 -4.39
N GLU A 299 -24.14 -8.80 -4.92
CA GLU A 299 -23.72 -8.69 -6.31
C GLU A 299 -22.35 -8.03 -6.43
N VAL A 300 -21.74 -8.17 -7.60
CA VAL A 300 -20.43 -7.60 -7.94
C VAL A 300 -20.61 -6.57 -9.03
N HIS A 301 -20.28 -5.32 -8.70
CA HIS A 301 -20.23 -4.19 -9.62
C HIS A 301 -18.90 -4.12 -10.36
N ASP A 302 -18.89 -3.37 -11.47
CA ASP A 302 -17.66 -3.04 -12.17
C ASP A 302 -16.70 -2.22 -11.30
N ALA A 303 -15.41 -2.24 -11.65
CA ALA A 303 -14.38 -1.49 -10.93
C ALA A 303 -14.50 0.04 -11.08
N GLY A 304 -15.36 0.54 -11.97
CA GLY A 304 -15.59 1.95 -12.18
C GLY A 304 -14.36 2.69 -12.67
N VAL A 305 -13.49 2.03 -13.45
CA VAL A 305 -12.21 2.58 -13.88
C VAL A 305 -12.42 3.92 -14.58
N ARG A 306 -11.73 4.97 -14.12
CA ARG A 306 -11.79 6.31 -14.72
C ARG A 306 -10.45 7.01 -14.69
N ILE A 307 -10.21 7.84 -15.70
CA ILE A 307 -9.08 8.76 -15.74
C ILE A 307 -9.51 10.09 -15.10
N VAL A 308 -8.67 10.64 -14.23
CA VAL A 308 -8.89 11.93 -13.57
C VAL A 308 -7.67 12.82 -13.82
N ASN A 309 -7.91 14.12 -14.02
CA ASN A 309 -6.88 15.12 -14.36
C ASN A 309 -6.07 14.74 -15.62
N ALA A 310 -6.76 14.34 -16.68
CA ALA A 310 -6.12 13.98 -17.96
C ALA A 310 -5.16 15.09 -18.45
N GLY A 311 -3.95 14.71 -18.86
CA GLY A 311 -2.86 15.62 -19.24
C GLY A 311 -2.09 16.23 -18.07
N GLY A 312 -2.41 15.87 -16.81
CA GLY A 312 -1.69 16.29 -15.62
C GLY A 312 -0.23 15.80 -15.60
N ARG A 313 0.68 16.59 -15.01
CA ARG A 313 2.11 16.23 -14.96
C ARG A 313 2.34 15.03 -14.03
N PRO A 314 3.36 14.17 -14.30
CA PRO A 314 3.74 13.08 -13.40
C PRO A 314 4.16 13.59 -12.03
N ALA A 315 3.93 12.78 -10.99
CA ALA A 315 4.41 13.07 -9.65
C ALA A 315 5.95 13.06 -9.64
N ARG A 316 6.54 14.05 -8.97
CA ARG A 316 7.98 14.16 -8.74
C ARG A 316 8.30 13.69 -7.33
N PRO A 317 9.15 12.65 -7.15
CA PRO A 317 9.64 12.31 -5.83
C PRO A 317 10.35 13.51 -5.21
N LEU A 318 10.15 13.73 -3.91
CA LEU A 318 10.83 14.79 -3.17
C LEU A 318 12.35 14.65 -3.33
N VAL A 319 12.98 15.58 -4.04
CA VAL A 319 14.43 15.72 -4.07
C VAL A 319 14.81 16.61 -2.89
N GLY A 320 15.75 16.13 -2.07
CA GLY A 320 16.12 16.70 -0.77
C GLY A 320 16.06 18.23 -0.73
N GLY A 321 15.10 18.74 0.03
CA GLY A 321 14.88 20.15 0.26
C GLY A 321 13.93 20.29 1.44
N ALA A 322 14.44 20.89 2.52
CA ALA A 322 13.82 21.09 3.81
C ALA A 322 12.27 21.08 3.80
N ALA A 323 11.68 20.21 4.63
CA ALA A 323 10.36 20.42 5.17
C ALA A 323 10.37 21.79 5.87
N ARG A 324 10.05 22.86 5.13
CA ARG A 324 9.74 24.15 5.72
C ARG A 324 8.42 23.92 6.44
N HIS A 325 8.45 24.04 7.77
CA HIS A 325 7.28 24.06 8.62
C HIS A 325 6.22 25.00 8.01
N ALA A 326 5.25 24.44 7.32
CA ALA A 326 3.98 25.11 7.11
C ALA A 326 3.32 25.15 8.48
N GLY A 327 3.36 26.32 9.12
CA GLY A 327 2.72 26.56 10.39
C GLY A 327 1.26 26.13 10.32
N VAL A 328 0.91 25.16 11.17
CA VAL A 328 -0.47 24.81 11.47
C VAL A 328 -1.12 26.09 12.01
N ARG A 329 -1.91 26.77 11.17
CA ARG A 329 -2.81 27.82 11.65
C ARG A 329 -3.88 27.11 12.48
N HIS A 330 -3.74 27.20 13.80
CA HIS A 330 -4.85 26.98 14.72
C HIS A 330 -6.02 27.85 14.26
N VAL A 331 -7.09 27.21 13.79
CA VAL A 331 -8.38 27.86 13.65
C VAL A 331 -8.93 28.04 15.07
N GLN A 332 -8.56 29.15 15.70
CA GLN A 332 -9.32 29.70 16.82
C GLN A 332 -10.57 30.38 16.24
N GLY A 333 -11.71 29.70 16.34
CA GLY A 333 -13.02 30.24 16.04
C GLY A 333 -13.98 29.89 17.17
N ALA A 334 -14.28 30.88 17.99
CA ALA A 334 -15.10 30.79 19.19
C ALA A 334 -16.59 30.61 18.87
N HIS A 335 -17.29 29.80 19.67
CA HIS A 335 -18.57 30.19 20.26
C HIS A 335 -18.96 29.22 21.40
N ARG A 336 -18.92 29.75 22.63
CA ARG A 336 -19.72 29.23 23.76
C ARG A 336 -21.09 29.92 23.73
N PRO A 337 -22.14 29.18 24.06
CA PRO A 337 -23.11 29.60 25.07
C PRO A 337 -23.16 28.51 26.16
N GLY A 338 -23.06 28.80 27.45
CA GLY A 338 -23.88 29.76 28.15
C GLY A 338 -24.94 28.97 28.93
N ASP A 339 -24.65 28.73 30.20
CA ASP A 339 -25.47 28.03 31.19
C ASP A 339 -26.95 28.45 31.15
N GLN A 340 -27.85 27.46 31.13
CA GLN A 340 -29.12 27.58 31.87
C GLN A 340 -29.41 26.31 32.66
N LEU A 341 -29.19 26.46 33.96
CA LEU A 341 -29.81 25.74 35.05
C LEU A 341 -31.31 25.54 34.81
N GLN A 342 -31.80 24.30 34.76
CA GLN A 342 -33.07 23.96 35.41
C GLN A 342 -32.99 22.63 36.15
N ARG A 343 -33.24 22.78 37.45
CA ARG A 343 -33.44 21.77 38.46
C ARG A 343 -34.60 20.85 38.08
N ARG A 344 -34.47 19.55 38.33
CA ARG A 344 -35.49 18.72 39.01
C ARG A 344 -34.95 17.32 39.36
N ARG A 345 -34.96 17.06 40.67
CA ARG A 345 -35.29 15.80 41.38
C ARG A 345 -34.50 14.54 40.97
N ARG A 346 -33.49 14.09 41.74
CA ARG A 346 -33.64 13.21 42.93
C ARG A 346 -34.82 12.25 42.81
N ASP A 347 -34.51 10.99 42.51
CA ASP A 347 -35.04 9.87 43.28
C ASP A 347 -34.03 8.71 43.28
N ASP A 348 -33.85 8.16 44.47
CA ASP A 348 -33.02 7.04 44.84
C ASP A 348 -33.46 5.74 44.17
N HIS A 349 -32.51 4.87 43.82
CA HIS A 349 -32.48 3.48 44.28
C HIS A 349 -31.27 2.69 43.73
N ARG A 350 -30.43 2.25 44.67
CA ARG A 350 -29.44 1.17 44.55
C ARG A 350 -29.90 0.05 45.52
N PRO A 351 -29.32 -1.17 45.45
CA PRO A 351 -29.70 -2.28 44.59
C PRO A 351 -30.33 -3.45 45.39
N ARG A 352 -31.05 -4.38 44.74
CA ARG A 352 -31.42 -5.67 45.36
C ARG A 352 -30.65 -6.83 44.73
N ARG A 353 -29.78 -7.43 45.55
CA ARG A 353 -29.28 -8.81 45.46
C ARG A 353 -30.45 -9.78 45.69
N VAL A 354 -30.55 -10.82 44.86
CA VAL A 354 -31.22 -12.10 45.16
C VAL A 354 -30.33 -13.17 44.51
N LEU A 355 -29.43 -13.82 45.26
CA LEU A 355 -29.59 -15.14 45.92
C LEU A 355 -30.06 -16.25 44.98
N ALA A 356 -29.14 -17.18 44.72
CA ALA A 356 -29.36 -18.48 44.12
C ALA A 356 -30.16 -19.42 45.05
N PRO A 357 -30.81 -20.45 44.51
CA PRO A 357 -31.06 -21.69 45.23
C PRO A 357 -30.12 -22.81 44.76
N SER A 358 -29.45 -23.38 45.76
CA SER A 358 -28.75 -24.66 45.79
C SER A 358 -29.71 -25.81 46.12
N GLY A 359 -29.38 -27.04 45.66
CA GLY A 359 -29.81 -28.32 46.25
C GLY A 359 -30.50 -29.25 45.25
N HIS A 360 -29.80 -30.29 44.75
CA HIS A 360 -29.87 -31.71 45.21
C HIS A 360 -31.04 -32.47 44.58
N GLY A 361 -30.94 -33.67 44.01
CA GLY A 361 -29.87 -34.63 43.67
C GLY A 361 -30.43 -35.45 42.48
N ASP A 362 -30.04 -36.66 42.10
CA ASP A 362 -29.05 -37.64 42.50
C ASP A 362 -29.15 -38.75 41.41
N ARG A 363 -28.14 -39.63 41.28
CA ARG A 363 -28.17 -40.94 40.55
C ARG A 363 -28.00 -40.99 39.01
N ALA A 364 -26.75 -41.24 38.63
CA ALA A 364 -26.33 -42.26 37.65
C ALA A 364 -26.71 -43.70 38.16
N PRO A 365 -26.53 -44.83 37.43
CA PRO A 365 -25.68 -45.05 36.26
C PRO A 365 -26.26 -45.96 35.14
N GLY A 366 -25.56 -46.03 34.00
CA GLY A 366 -25.80 -47.04 32.97
C GLY A 366 -24.74 -47.05 31.87
N ARG A 367 -23.74 -47.92 32.04
CA ARG A 367 -22.74 -48.32 31.02
C ARG A 367 -23.36 -49.13 29.87
N ARG A 368 -22.78 -49.02 28.68
CA ARG A 368 -22.38 -50.08 27.69
C ARG A 368 -22.01 -49.35 26.38
N GLU A 369 -20.74 -49.23 26.00
CA GLU A 369 -19.88 -50.21 25.29
C GLU A 369 -20.47 -50.74 23.96
N ASP A 370 -19.72 -50.38 22.91
CA ASP A 370 -19.36 -51.09 21.68
C ASP A 370 -20.34 -51.22 20.49
N ALA A 371 -20.02 -50.49 19.41
CA ALA A 371 -19.60 -51.02 18.11
C ALA A 371 -18.94 -49.92 17.25
#